data_AF-A0A7S4M245-F1
#
_entry.id   AF-A0A7S4M245-F1
#
_cell.length_a   1.000
_cell.length_b   1.000
_cell.length_c   1.000
_cell.angle_alpha   90.00
_cell.angle_beta   90.00
_cell.angle_gamma   90.00
#
_symmetry.space_group_name_H-M   'P 1'
#
loop_
_entity.id
_entity.type
_entity.pdbx_description
1 polymer ?
#
loop_
_entity_poly.entity_id
_entity_poly.type
_entity_poly.pdbx_seq_one_letter_code
_entity_poly.pdbx_strand_id
1 'polypeptide(L)'
;VTACELRALPSAMQKLLLLIVSLMGASALVVGPLAPAHVARAASPTMACNGGKGGKGGKTPPKDKWLFRPKVNKLVQEADSAEGVKDILLTASTEKLLLKMNWKYRRSAGHKIRKRAAQFGVEVPHEFAAFHVRPRNTPKHLLVPSIAE
;
A
#
# COMPACT_ATOMS: atom_id res chain seq x y z
N VAL A 1 52.47 34.36 -2.63
CA VAL A 1 52.89 34.30 -1.21
C VAL A 1 51.92 35.20 -0.46
N THR A 2 50.84 34.71 0.14
CA THR A 2 50.78 34.06 1.47
C THR A 2 49.38 33.49 1.73
N ALA A 3 49.32 32.50 2.63
CA ALA A 3 48.20 32.00 3.45
C ALA A 3 48.12 30.46 3.32
N CYS A 4 49.01 29.73 3.99
CA CYS A 4 48.88 29.32 5.40
C CYS A 4 47.57 28.58 5.70
N GLU A 5 47.76 27.29 5.97
CA GLU A 5 47.07 26.49 6.99
C GLU A 5 45.55 26.65 7.16
N LEU A 6 44.84 25.60 6.76
CA LEU A 6 43.77 25.06 7.60
C LEU A 6 43.86 23.54 7.61
N ARG A 7 44.75 23.09 8.50
CA ARG A 7 44.83 21.72 8.98
C ARG A 7 43.50 21.31 9.58
N ALA A 8 43.10 20.08 9.24
CA ALA A 8 42.19 19.17 9.93
C ALA A 8 41.62 19.67 11.28
N LEU A 9 40.34 20.02 11.28
CA LEU A 9 39.56 20.14 12.51
C LEU A 9 38.96 18.77 12.88
N PRO A 10 39.06 18.32 14.14
CA PRO A 10 38.53 17.02 14.56
C PRO A 10 37.01 16.98 14.42
N SER A 11 36.49 15.85 13.93
CA SER A 11 35.08 15.59 13.57
C SER A 11 34.07 15.85 14.70
N ALA A 12 34.55 15.99 15.94
CA ALA A 12 33.74 16.34 17.11
C ALA A 12 33.28 17.81 17.10
N MET A 13 34.11 18.75 16.61
CA MET A 13 33.75 20.17 16.60
C MET A 13 32.74 20.54 15.51
N GLN A 14 32.72 19.81 14.40
CA GLN A 14 31.69 19.98 13.35
C GLN A 14 30.29 19.62 13.85
N LYS A 15 30.18 18.60 14.72
CA LYS A 15 28.90 18.17 15.30
C LYS A 15 28.39 19.16 16.35
N LEU A 16 29.30 19.77 17.12
CA LEU A 16 28.96 20.81 18.08
C LEU A 16 28.43 22.08 17.39
N LEU A 17 29.06 22.47 16.28
CA LEU A 17 28.68 23.68 15.54
C LEU A 17 27.31 23.53 14.83
N LEU A 18 26.97 22.33 14.34
CA LEU A 18 25.64 22.02 13.81
C LEU A 18 24.55 21.99 14.90
N LEU A 19 24.87 21.59 16.14
CA LEU A 19 23.91 21.56 17.24
C LEU A 19 23.52 22.97 17.70
N ILE A 20 24.47 23.91 17.73
CA ILE A 20 24.25 25.30 18.17
C ILE A 20 23.31 26.06 17.22
N VAL A 21 23.39 25.82 15.90
CA VAL A 21 22.50 26.47 14.91
C VAL A 21 21.04 26.04 15.06
N SER A 22 20.77 24.83 15.58
CA SER A 22 19.40 24.35 15.78
C SER A 22 18.67 24.95 16.98
N LEU A 23 19.39 25.60 17.91
CA LEU A 23 18.83 26.07 19.18
C LEU A 23 18.41 27.56 19.18
N MET A 24 18.71 28.32 18.12
CA MET A 24 18.36 29.75 17.99
C MET A 24 17.06 30.02 17.20
N GLY A 25 16.18 29.02 17.05
CA GLY A 25 14.92 29.15 16.30
C GLY A 25 13.67 29.46 17.13
N ALA A 26 13.80 29.84 18.40
CA ALA A 26 12.66 30.11 19.28
C ALA A 26 12.80 31.47 19.97
N SER A 27 12.23 32.53 19.35
CA SER A 27 11.57 33.66 20.04
C SER A 27 11.25 34.81 19.06
N ALA A 28 9.96 34.97 18.74
CA ALA A 28 9.30 36.20 18.31
C ALA A 28 7.78 35.89 18.34
N LEU A 29 6.85 36.61 18.97
CA LEU A 29 6.79 37.94 19.55
C LEU A 29 5.61 37.98 20.55
N VAL A 30 5.76 38.70 21.66
CA VAL A 30 4.73 38.99 22.67
C VAL A 30 4.16 40.39 22.40
N VAL A 31 2.84 40.52 22.17
CA VAL A 31 1.98 41.70 22.39
C VAL A 31 0.55 41.14 22.54
N GLY A 32 -0.08 41.04 23.71
CA GLY A 32 -0.79 42.10 24.45
C GLY A 32 -2.32 41.80 24.47
N PRO A 33 -3.04 41.80 25.62
CA PRO A 33 -4.44 41.34 25.70
C PRO A 33 -5.46 42.50 25.67
N LEU A 34 -6.56 42.40 24.92
CA LEU A 34 -7.81 43.13 25.17
C LEU A 34 -8.97 42.70 24.23
N ALA A 35 -10.12 42.40 24.85
CA ALA A 35 -11.50 42.31 24.34
C ALA A 35 -11.96 41.10 23.46
N PRO A 36 -13.13 40.50 23.76
CA PRO A 36 -13.75 39.48 22.93
C PRO A 36 -14.55 40.15 21.81
N ALA A 37 -13.97 40.23 20.61
CA ALA A 37 -14.76 40.53 19.42
C ALA A 37 -15.35 39.22 18.88
N HIS A 38 -16.68 39.14 18.88
CA HIS A 38 -17.45 38.06 18.26
C HIS A 38 -17.09 37.93 16.78
N VAL A 39 -16.10 37.10 16.45
CA VAL A 39 -15.85 36.68 15.08
C VAL A 39 -16.81 35.53 14.81
N ALA A 40 -17.83 35.83 14.02
CA ALA A 40 -18.72 34.85 13.42
C ALA A 40 -17.89 33.70 12.85
N ARG A 41 -18.00 32.54 13.48
CA ARG A 41 -17.40 31.30 13.00
C ARG A 41 -18.07 31.01 11.66
N ALA A 42 -17.38 31.31 10.56
CA ALA A 42 -17.76 30.80 9.26
C ALA A 42 -17.81 29.28 9.41
N ALA A 43 -19.02 28.74 9.40
CA ALA A 43 -19.27 27.32 9.41
C ALA A 43 -18.55 26.75 8.18
N SER A 44 -17.42 26.10 8.41
CA SER A 44 -16.79 25.25 7.40
C SER A 44 -17.88 24.29 6.93
N PRO A 45 -18.07 24.06 5.62
CA PRO A 45 -19.00 23.04 5.18
C PRO A 45 -18.53 21.72 5.79
N THR A 46 -19.27 21.25 6.78
CA THR A 46 -19.20 19.88 7.24
C THR A 46 -19.60 19.04 6.05
N MET A 47 -18.61 18.50 5.34
CA MET A 47 -18.83 17.48 4.33
C MET A 47 -19.56 16.35 5.03
N ALA A 48 -20.87 16.26 4.78
CA ALA A 48 -21.62 15.08 5.13
C ALA A 48 -20.99 13.93 4.34
N CYS A 49 -20.18 13.11 5.01
CA CYS A 49 -19.71 11.82 4.50
C CYS A 49 -20.85 10.79 4.43
N ASN A 50 -22.03 11.23 3.99
CA ASN A 50 -23.17 10.40 3.64
C ASN A 50 -23.33 10.46 2.12
N GLY A 51 -22.35 9.91 1.40
CA GLY A 51 -22.46 9.56 -0.01
C GLY A 51 -23.40 8.36 -0.20
N GLY A 52 -24.61 8.45 0.34
CA GLY A 52 -25.68 7.50 0.15
C GLY A 52 -26.62 8.01 -0.93
N LYS A 53 -26.91 7.15 -1.91
CA LYS A 53 -27.99 7.27 -2.91
C LYS A 53 -27.67 8.06 -4.19
N GLY A 54 -26.54 7.74 -4.82
CA GLY A 54 -26.32 8.01 -6.24
C GLY A 54 -26.84 6.87 -7.13
N GLY A 55 -27.95 7.11 -7.82
CA GLY A 55 -28.28 6.55 -9.14
C GLY A 55 -28.46 5.04 -9.30
N LYS A 56 -29.71 4.58 -9.30
CA LYS A 56 -30.12 3.38 -10.07
C LYS A 56 -29.93 3.71 -11.56
N GLY A 57 -28.75 3.40 -12.10
CA GLY A 57 -28.41 3.59 -13.52
C GLY A 57 -26.99 3.18 -13.90
N GLY A 58 -26.16 2.74 -12.96
CA GLY A 58 -24.79 2.31 -13.25
C GLY A 58 -24.71 0.84 -13.59
N LYS A 59 -24.13 0.50 -14.74
CA LYS A 59 -23.67 -0.85 -15.10
C LYS A 59 -23.08 -1.52 -13.86
N THR A 60 -23.63 -2.67 -13.46
CA THR A 60 -23.13 -3.45 -12.34
C THR A 60 -21.61 -3.58 -12.48
N PRO A 61 -20.81 -3.19 -11.46
CA PRO A 61 -19.38 -3.11 -11.68
C PRO A 61 -18.82 -4.51 -11.96
N PRO A 62 -17.74 -4.63 -12.74
CA PRO A 62 -17.31 -5.90 -13.30
C PRO A 62 -17.21 -7.01 -12.25
N LYS A 63 -17.65 -8.23 -12.60
CA LYS A 63 -17.67 -9.43 -11.73
C LYS A 63 -16.41 -9.56 -10.85
N ASP A 64 -15.24 -9.31 -11.45
CA ASP A 64 -13.95 -9.38 -10.77
C ASP A 64 -13.79 -8.39 -9.62
N LYS A 65 -14.32 -7.17 -9.75
CA LYS A 65 -14.18 -6.10 -8.76
C LYS A 65 -14.96 -6.41 -7.48
N TRP A 66 -16.14 -7.05 -7.59
CA TRP A 66 -17.02 -7.34 -6.46
C TRP A 66 -16.87 -8.76 -5.91
N LEU A 67 -16.64 -9.75 -6.77
CA LEU A 67 -16.66 -11.15 -6.33
C LEU A 67 -15.26 -11.70 -6.02
N PHE A 68 -14.25 -11.38 -6.82
CA PHE A 68 -12.94 -12.03 -6.70
C PHE A 68 -11.94 -11.21 -5.90
N ARG A 69 -11.88 -9.88 -6.10
CA ARG A 69 -10.91 -9.03 -5.38
C ARG A 69 -11.10 -9.07 -3.86
N PRO A 70 -12.33 -8.94 -3.31
CA PRO A 70 -12.51 -9.02 -1.85
C PRO A 70 -12.16 -10.40 -1.32
N LYS A 71 -12.49 -11.48 -2.05
CA LYS A 71 -12.14 -12.86 -1.68
C LYS A 71 -10.63 -13.05 -1.59
N VAL A 72 -9.87 -12.66 -2.61
CA VAL A 72 -8.39 -12.77 -2.56
C VAL A 72 -7.81 -11.95 -1.43
N ASN A 73 -8.30 -10.72 -1.20
CA ASN A 73 -7.80 -9.90 -0.10
C ASN A 73 -8.07 -10.55 1.26
N LYS A 74 -9.24 -11.17 1.44
CA LYS A 74 -9.60 -11.91 2.65
C LYS A 74 -8.65 -13.08 2.88
N LEU A 75 -8.38 -13.89 1.86
CA LEU A 75 -7.42 -15.00 1.94
C LEU A 75 -6.00 -14.53 2.29
N VAL A 76 -5.56 -13.39 1.74
CA VAL A 76 -4.25 -12.80 2.06
C VAL A 76 -4.19 -12.34 3.52
N GLN A 77 -5.29 -11.82 4.05
CA GLN A 77 -5.38 -11.41 5.45
C GLN A 77 -5.41 -12.63 6.37
N GLU A 78 -6.23 -13.64 6.06
CA GLU A 78 -6.37 -14.88 6.84
C GLU A 78 -5.07 -15.69 6.91
N ALA A 79 -4.22 -15.62 5.89
CA ALA A 79 -2.89 -16.23 5.90
C ALA A 79 -1.91 -15.42 6.77
N ASP A 80 -2.03 -15.52 8.09
CA ASP A 80 -1.18 -14.87 9.11
C ASP A 80 0.02 -15.74 9.56
N SER A 81 0.21 -16.93 8.99
CA SER A 81 1.33 -17.84 9.29
C SER A 81 1.93 -18.44 8.01
N ALA A 82 3.15 -19.01 8.11
CA ALA A 82 3.80 -19.69 6.98
C ALA A 82 2.98 -20.88 6.47
N GLU A 83 2.36 -21.64 7.38
CA GLU A 83 1.44 -22.73 7.07
C GLU A 83 0.17 -22.20 6.40
N GLY A 84 -0.41 -21.11 6.93
CA GLY A 84 -1.58 -20.46 6.31
C GLY A 84 -1.30 -19.96 4.90
N VAL A 85 -0.09 -19.49 4.59
CA VAL A 85 0.27 -19.13 3.21
C VAL A 85 0.25 -20.36 2.30
N LYS A 86 0.75 -21.51 2.75
CA LYS A 86 0.75 -22.73 1.94
C LYS A 86 -0.66 -23.28 1.77
N ASP A 87 -1.42 -23.39 2.86
CA ASP A 87 -2.70 -24.10 2.89
C ASP A 87 -3.86 -23.27 2.34
N ILE A 88 -3.81 -21.94 2.51
CA ILE A 88 -4.89 -21.02 2.11
C ILE A 88 -4.56 -20.30 0.80
N LEU A 89 -3.34 -19.76 0.66
CA LEU A 89 -2.98 -18.93 -0.50
C LEU A 89 -2.42 -19.75 -1.67
N LEU A 90 -1.62 -20.78 -1.42
CA LEU A 90 -0.95 -21.58 -2.44
C LEU A 90 -1.69 -22.89 -2.73
N THR A 91 -3.02 -22.84 -2.73
CA THR A 91 -3.89 -23.98 -3.03
C THR A 91 -4.40 -23.94 -4.46
N ALA A 92 -4.72 -25.11 -5.02
CA ALA A 92 -5.38 -25.25 -6.33
C ALA A 92 -6.70 -24.45 -6.43
N SER A 93 -7.46 -24.34 -5.33
CA SER A 93 -8.72 -23.59 -5.25
C SER A 93 -8.49 -22.07 -5.43
N THR A 94 -7.48 -21.52 -4.76
CA THR A 94 -7.07 -20.13 -4.89
C THR A 94 -6.51 -19.85 -6.28
N GLU A 95 -5.78 -20.79 -6.86
CA GLU A 95 -5.30 -20.70 -8.23
C GLU A 95 -6.45 -20.66 -9.26
N LYS A 96 -7.43 -21.57 -9.15
CA LYS A 96 -8.65 -21.56 -9.97
C LYS A 96 -9.40 -20.23 -9.87
N LEU A 97 -9.44 -19.63 -8.67
CA LEU A 97 -10.04 -18.30 -8.47
C LEU A 97 -9.26 -17.22 -9.21
N LEU A 98 -7.93 -17.19 -9.08
CA LEU A 98 -7.05 -16.23 -9.76
C LEU A 98 -7.14 -16.36 -11.28
N LEU A 99 -7.22 -17.58 -11.80
CA LEU A 99 -7.36 -17.87 -13.23
C LEU A 99 -8.67 -17.33 -13.82
N LYS A 100 -9.75 -17.24 -13.04
CA LYS A 100 -11.03 -16.65 -13.50
C LYS A 100 -10.97 -15.11 -13.60
N MET A 101 -10.08 -14.46 -12.87
CA MET A 101 -9.93 -12.99 -12.86
C MET A 101 -9.32 -12.46 -14.17
N ASN A 102 -9.62 -11.21 -14.50
CA ASN A 102 -8.88 -10.46 -15.51
C ASN A 102 -7.39 -10.41 -15.17
N TRP A 103 -6.55 -10.59 -16.19
CA TRP A 103 -5.08 -10.53 -16.10
C TRP A 103 -4.55 -9.36 -15.27
N LYS A 104 -5.08 -8.14 -15.45
CA LYS A 104 -4.63 -6.95 -14.71
C LYS A 104 -4.83 -7.12 -13.21
N TYR A 105 -5.99 -7.64 -12.81
CA TYR A 105 -6.29 -7.90 -11.41
C TYR A 105 -5.52 -9.10 -10.87
N ARG A 106 -5.36 -10.15 -11.68
CA ARG A 106 -4.55 -11.31 -11.33
C ARG A 106 -3.10 -10.92 -11.02
N ARG A 107 -2.47 -10.09 -11.87
CA ARG A 107 -1.10 -9.60 -11.64
C ARG A 107 -1.00 -8.78 -10.35
N SER A 108 -1.99 -7.91 -10.06
CA SER A 108 -2.03 -7.15 -8.81
C SER A 108 -2.20 -8.05 -7.59
N ALA A 109 -3.07 -9.07 -7.67
CA ALA A 109 -3.22 -10.09 -6.62
C ALA A 109 -1.92 -10.88 -6.41
N GLY A 110 -1.24 -11.28 -7.49
CA GLY A 110 0.04 -11.98 -7.41
C GLY A 110 1.16 -11.17 -6.75
N HIS A 111 1.12 -9.83 -6.83
CA HIS A 111 2.04 -9.01 -6.05
C HIS A 111 1.75 -9.09 -4.54
N LYS A 112 0.47 -9.08 -4.14
CA LYS A 112 0.07 -9.21 -2.73
C LYS A 112 0.43 -10.58 -2.16
N ILE A 113 0.17 -11.63 -2.91
CA ILE A 113 0.49 -13.02 -2.51
C ILE A 113 2.01 -13.17 -2.34
N ARG A 114 2.81 -12.71 -3.31
CA ARG A 114 4.28 -12.75 -3.19
C ARG A 114 4.80 -11.91 -2.03
N LYS A 115 4.23 -10.73 -1.79
CA LYS A 115 4.60 -9.90 -0.64
C LYS A 115 4.30 -10.61 0.67
N ARG A 116 3.13 -11.25 0.79
CA ARG A 116 2.73 -12.00 1.98
C ARG A 116 3.60 -13.25 2.18
N ALA A 117 3.86 -14.00 1.12
CA ALA A 117 4.72 -15.17 1.16
C ALA A 117 6.16 -14.79 1.56
N ALA A 118 6.68 -13.68 1.04
CA ALA A 118 7.99 -13.15 1.43
C ALA A 118 8.06 -12.72 2.91
N GLN A 119 6.95 -12.23 3.51
CA GLN A 119 6.90 -11.91 4.94
C GLN A 119 7.12 -13.15 5.82
N PHE A 120 6.68 -14.32 5.36
CA PHE A 120 6.79 -15.59 6.08
C PHE A 120 7.87 -16.52 5.54
N GLY A 121 8.72 -16.05 4.61
CA GLY A 121 9.79 -16.84 4.00
C GLY A 121 9.30 -18.01 3.14
N VAL A 122 8.07 -17.96 2.62
CA VAL A 122 7.51 -19.00 1.75
C VAL A 122 7.75 -18.63 0.28
N GLU A 123 8.26 -19.58 -0.50
CA GLU A 123 8.43 -19.41 -1.94
C GLU A 123 7.11 -19.65 -2.68
N VAL A 124 6.79 -18.76 -3.62
CA VAL A 124 5.63 -18.92 -4.51
C VAL A 124 6.10 -19.58 -5.80
N PRO A 125 5.52 -20.72 -6.21
CA PRO A 125 5.89 -21.38 -7.45
C PRO A 125 5.78 -20.42 -8.64
N HIS A 126 6.77 -20.41 -9.53
CA HIS A 126 6.80 -19.51 -10.68
C HIS A 126 5.59 -19.70 -11.61
N GLU A 127 5.13 -20.94 -11.72
CA GLU A 127 3.99 -21.34 -12.55
C GLU A 127 2.63 -20.94 -11.97
N PHE A 128 2.59 -20.60 -10.68
CA PHE A 128 1.35 -20.34 -9.96
C PHE A 128 0.53 -19.20 -10.60
N ALA A 129 -0.72 -19.52 -10.93
CA ALA A 129 -1.72 -18.65 -11.56
C ALA A 129 -1.25 -17.98 -12.86
N ALA A 130 -0.17 -18.47 -13.47
CA ALA A 130 0.49 -17.92 -14.65
C ALA A 130 0.76 -16.41 -14.52
N PHE A 131 1.25 -15.90 -13.37
CA PHE A 131 1.46 -14.45 -13.18
C PHE A 131 2.45 -13.81 -14.16
N HIS A 132 3.31 -14.61 -14.78
CA HIS A 132 4.38 -14.20 -15.68
C HIS A 132 3.92 -14.14 -17.16
N VAL A 133 2.94 -14.96 -17.58
CA VAL A 133 2.42 -14.97 -18.95
C VAL A 133 1.06 -14.30 -19.07
N ARG A 134 0.95 -13.30 -19.94
CA ARG A 134 -0.38 -12.77 -20.32
C ARG A 134 -1.07 -13.78 -21.25
N PRO A 135 -2.18 -14.40 -20.85
CA PRO A 135 -2.93 -15.28 -21.74
C PRO A 135 -3.64 -14.40 -22.78
N ARG A 136 -3.08 -14.29 -23.99
CA ARG A 136 -3.62 -13.44 -25.06
C ARG A 136 -4.79 -14.12 -25.78
N ASN A 137 -4.71 -15.43 -26.04
CA ASN A 137 -5.69 -16.17 -26.85
C ASN A 137 -6.34 -17.37 -26.15
N THR A 138 -5.89 -17.74 -24.95
CA THR A 138 -6.47 -18.89 -24.24
C THR A 138 -7.77 -18.47 -23.54
N PRO A 139 -8.91 -19.09 -23.85
CA PRO A 139 -10.15 -18.81 -23.15
C PRO A 139 -10.05 -19.28 -21.70
N LYS A 140 -10.69 -18.54 -20.77
CA LYS A 140 -10.52 -18.72 -19.32
C LYS A 140 -10.86 -20.13 -18.81
N HIS A 141 -11.74 -20.85 -19.50
CA HIS A 141 -12.18 -22.20 -19.11
C HIS A 141 -11.13 -23.28 -19.40
N LEU A 142 -10.15 -23.00 -20.28
CA LEU A 142 -9.04 -23.92 -20.57
C LEU A 142 -7.82 -23.68 -19.66
N LEU A 143 -7.88 -22.68 -18.78
CA LEU A 143 -6.81 -22.42 -17.83
C LEU A 143 -6.91 -23.41 -16.67
N VAL A 144 -5.95 -24.33 -16.60
CA VAL A 144 -5.82 -25.34 -15.54
C VAL A 144 -4.87 -24.79 -14.46
N PRO A 145 -5.14 -25.02 -13.16
CA PRO A 145 -4.18 -24.70 -12.10
C PRO A 145 -2.89 -25.52 -12.24
N SER A 146 -1.76 -24.92 -11.90
CA SER A 146 -0.45 -25.58 -11.85
C SER A 146 -0.31 -26.51 -10.65
N ILE A 147 -0.99 -26.19 -9.55
CA ILE A 147 -1.01 -27.04 -8.34
C ILE A 147 -2.13 -28.07 -8.49
N ALA A 148 -1.76 -29.35 -8.49
CA ALA A 148 -2.70 -30.46 -8.36
C ALA A 148 -3.25 -30.52 -6.93
N GLU A 149 -4.52 -30.86 -6.76
CA GLU A 149 -5.15 -31.08 -5.45
C GLU A 149 -4.54 -32.29 -4.72
#